data_AF-A0A972QVK2-F1
#
_entry.id   AF-A0A972QVK2-F1
#
_cell.length_a   1.000
_cell.length_b   1.000
_cell.length_c   1.000
_cell.angle_alpha   90.00
_cell.angle_beta   90.00
_cell.angle_gamma   90.00
#
_symmetry.space_group_name_H-M   'P 1'
#
loop_
_entity.id
_entity.type
_entity.pdbx_description
1 polymer ?
#
loop_
_entity_poly.entity_id
_entity_poly.type
_entity_poly.pdbx_seq_one_letter_code
_entity_poly.pdbx_strand_id
1 'polypeptide(L)'
;MRRYFGITSGIVLVVAILVVGTFAVANADSQKWSLKNQTHAEVSGTQEMQKGLVAITGSVDVGSTPVHWLSQSSAQPDSGITFTSGGWLINLTLQGGWATDCTVEVGEWDSSSSTFIPFSTTAVTSFKFTNNVYEVEYHAGSETIAKDNFLALRVSNNTPVAGEKVTCTGGVSWIMSPTSDPGFPVPEAMTIILLSAGLLGLGGFVWFKRRKAQNAT
;
A
#
# COMPACT_ATOMS: atom_id res chain seq x y z
N MET A 1 -36.19 27.30 42.19
CA MET A 1 -36.11 27.17 40.73
C MET A 1 -34.81 26.47 40.35
N ARG A 2 -34.87 25.14 40.20
CA ARG A 2 -33.79 24.27 39.72
C ARG A 2 -34.40 23.45 38.59
N ARG A 3 -33.61 23.18 37.53
CA ARG A 3 -33.78 22.15 36.46
C ARG A 3 -33.84 22.73 35.04
N TYR A 4 -32.68 23.05 34.45
CA TYR A 4 -32.46 23.06 32.98
C TYR A 4 -30.97 22.80 32.64
N PHE A 5 -30.32 21.81 33.28
CA PHE A 5 -28.90 21.49 33.02
C PHE A 5 -28.66 20.04 32.57
N GLY A 6 -29.70 19.26 32.31
CA GLY A 6 -29.59 17.82 32.04
C GLY A 6 -29.76 17.39 30.57
N ILE A 7 -30.24 18.26 29.69
CA ILE A 7 -30.68 17.85 28.33
C ILE A 7 -29.60 18.12 27.26
N THR A 8 -28.72 19.10 27.48
CA THR A 8 -27.67 19.46 26.52
C THR A 8 -26.49 18.48 26.49
N SER A 9 -26.16 17.83 27.61
CA SER A 9 -25.06 16.85 27.65
C SER A 9 -25.40 15.49 26.99
N GLY A 10 -26.68 15.11 26.94
CA GLY A 10 -27.11 13.85 26.32
C GLY A 10 -27.01 13.87 24.79
N ILE A 11 -27.31 15.01 24.17
CA ILE A 11 -27.30 15.15 22.71
C ILE A 11 -25.86 15.17 22.15
N VAL A 12 -24.90 15.75 22.88
CA VAL A 12 -23.49 15.78 22.46
C VAL A 12 -22.86 14.37 22.49
N LEU A 13 -23.24 13.52 23.45
CA LEU A 13 -22.72 12.15 23.54
C LEU A 13 -23.29 11.23 22.43
N VAL A 14 -24.56 11.41 22.07
CA VAL A 14 -25.21 10.62 21.00
C VAL A 14 -24.71 11.02 19.61
N VAL A 15 -24.40 12.30 19.38
CA VAL A 15 -23.76 12.75 18.12
C VAL A 15 -22.32 12.23 18.02
N ALA A 16 -21.58 12.15 19.13
CA ALA A 16 -20.24 11.56 19.12
C ALA A 16 -20.26 10.06 18.81
N ILE A 17 -21.25 9.29 19.31
CA ILE A 17 -21.37 7.85 19.04
C ILE A 17 -21.85 7.57 17.60
N LEU A 18 -22.71 8.42 17.03
CA LEU A 18 -23.18 8.22 15.66
C LEU A 18 -22.12 8.55 14.59
N VAL A 19 -21.16 9.43 14.89
CA VAL A 19 -20.07 9.79 13.95
C VAL A 19 -18.97 8.70 13.89
N VAL A 20 -18.94 7.76 14.83
CA VAL A 20 -18.03 6.58 14.78
C VAL A 20 -18.50 5.53 13.76
N GLY A 21 -19.74 5.65 13.26
CA GLY A 21 -20.37 4.61 12.44
C GLY A 21 -20.02 4.59 10.95
N THR A 22 -19.28 5.58 10.43
CA THR A 22 -18.95 5.64 9.00
C THR A 22 -17.51 6.07 8.80
N PHE A 23 -16.56 5.20 9.17
CA PHE A 23 -15.30 5.15 8.44
C PHE A 23 -15.64 4.66 7.04
N ALA A 24 -16.03 5.61 6.17
CA ALA A 24 -15.96 5.38 4.75
C ALA A 24 -14.51 4.99 4.48
N VAL A 25 -14.29 3.70 4.20
CA VAL A 25 -13.10 3.26 3.49
C VAL A 25 -13.15 4.12 2.23
N ALA A 26 -12.33 5.16 2.18
CA ALA A 26 -12.21 5.94 0.96
C ALA A 26 -11.68 4.93 -0.05
N ASN A 27 -12.54 4.47 -0.97
CA ASN A 27 -12.10 3.73 -2.14
C ASN A 27 -11.09 4.67 -2.79
N ALA A 28 -9.82 4.30 -2.69
CA ALA A 28 -8.80 5.05 -3.37
C ALA A 28 -8.98 4.75 -4.86
N ASP A 29 -8.93 5.79 -5.70
CA ASP A 29 -8.54 5.58 -7.09
C ASP A 29 -7.27 4.71 -7.13
N SER A 30 -7.10 3.93 -8.20
CA SER A 30 -5.95 3.04 -8.42
C SER A 30 -4.65 3.61 -7.84
N GLN A 31 -3.98 2.82 -7.03
CA GLN A 31 -2.75 3.24 -6.37
C GLN A 31 -1.54 2.73 -7.12
N LYS A 32 -0.50 3.55 -7.16
CA LYS A 32 0.75 3.24 -7.85
C LYS A 32 1.88 3.04 -6.85
N TRP A 33 2.66 1.97 -7.00
CA TRP A 33 3.91 1.73 -6.29
C TRP A 33 5.08 1.70 -7.27
N SER A 34 6.05 2.57 -7.07
CA SER A 34 7.30 2.58 -7.83
C SER A 34 8.29 1.58 -7.22
N LEU A 35 8.94 0.78 -8.07
CA LEU A 35 9.94 -0.20 -7.65
C LEU A 35 11.25 0.50 -7.28
N LYS A 36 11.87 0.10 -6.15
CA LYS A 36 13.17 0.61 -5.70
C LYS A 36 14.27 -0.42 -5.91
N ASN A 37 15.52 0.05 -6.01
CA ASN A 37 16.72 -0.77 -5.95
C ASN A 37 17.31 -0.79 -4.52
N GLN A 38 16.43 -0.77 -3.53
CA GLN A 38 16.80 -0.79 -2.12
C GLN A 38 16.25 -2.06 -1.50
N THR A 39 17.06 -2.71 -0.67
CA THR A 39 16.61 -3.85 0.13
C THR A 39 15.46 -3.42 1.04
N HIS A 40 14.44 -4.27 1.14
CA HIS A 40 13.33 -4.04 2.06
C HIS A 40 13.83 -4.00 3.50
N ALA A 41 13.41 -3.00 4.28
CA ALA A 41 13.95 -2.77 5.62
C ALA A 41 13.69 -3.94 6.59
N GLU A 42 12.58 -4.66 6.39
CA GLU A 42 12.12 -5.72 7.30
C GLU A 42 12.36 -7.13 6.77
N VAL A 43 12.59 -7.29 5.45
CA VAL A 43 12.63 -8.61 4.80
C VAL A 43 13.89 -8.74 3.95
N SER A 44 14.88 -9.47 4.50
CA SER A 44 16.15 -9.71 3.81
C SER A 44 15.97 -10.44 2.48
N GLY A 45 16.83 -10.15 1.50
CA GLY A 45 16.79 -10.78 0.17
C GLY A 45 15.67 -10.27 -0.74
N THR A 46 14.86 -9.31 -0.28
CA THR A 46 13.80 -8.68 -1.08
C THR A 46 14.08 -7.20 -1.30
N GLN A 47 13.44 -6.63 -2.30
CA GLN A 47 13.51 -5.21 -2.63
C GLN A 47 12.26 -4.48 -2.11
N GLU A 48 12.37 -3.17 -1.93
CA GLU A 48 11.24 -2.34 -1.53
C GLU A 48 10.53 -1.72 -2.75
N MET A 49 9.21 -1.59 -2.69
CA MET A 49 8.43 -0.69 -3.53
C MET A 49 7.69 0.32 -2.67
N GLN A 50 7.58 1.54 -3.17
CA GLN A 50 7.05 2.67 -2.43
C GLN A 50 5.92 3.33 -3.20
N LYS A 51 4.87 3.73 -2.47
CA LYS A 51 3.69 4.38 -3.02
C LYS A 51 4.05 5.75 -3.64
N GLY A 52 3.49 6.03 -4.81
CA GLY A 52 3.71 7.27 -5.56
C GLY A 52 4.96 7.25 -6.45
N LEU A 53 5.28 8.41 -7.02
CA LEU A 53 6.50 8.61 -7.80
C LEU A 53 7.67 8.89 -6.86
N VAL A 54 8.75 8.13 -7.01
CA VAL A 54 9.94 8.27 -6.16
C VAL A 54 11.16 8.51 -7.03
N ALA A 55 11.94 9.53 -6.69
CA ALA A 55 13.21 9.83 -7.34
C ALA A 55 14.28 8.82 -6.90
N ILE A 56 14.25 7.64 -7.52
CA ILE A 56 15.20 6.55 -7.29
C ILE A 56 16.25 6.60 -8.40
N THR A 57 17.47 6.08 -8.14
CA THR A 57 18.48 5.87 -9.17
C THR A 57 19.03 4.45 -9.07
N GLY A 58 19.07 3.74 -10.19
CA GLY A 58 19.68 2.43 -10.32
C GLY A 58 18.72 1.37 -10.87
N SER A 59 19.18 0.13 -10.85
CA SER A 59 18.47 -1.02 -11.39
C SER A 59 18.72 -2.24 -10.50
N VAL A 60 17.84 -3.23 -10.54
CA VAL A 60 17.97 -4.50 -9.83
C VAL A 60 18.20 -5.62 -10.82
N ASP A 61 19.22 -6.43 -10.60
CA ASP A 61 19.49 -7.63 -11.39
C ASP A 61 18.39 -8.68 -11.17
N VAL A 62 17.72 -9.07 -12.25
CA VAL A 62 16.75 -10.16 -12.28
C VAL A 62 17.40 -11.27 -13.10
N GLY A 63 18.40 -11.92 -12.49
CA GLY A 63 19.14 -13.02 -13.10
C GLY A 63 18.33 -14.32 -13.11
N SER A 64 18.97 -15.43 -12.72
CA SER A 64 18.34 -16.75 -12.68
C SER A 64 17.40 -16.96 -11.50
N THR A 65 17.43 -16.10 -10.49
CA THR A 65 16.57 -16.17 -9.31
C THR A 65 15.45 -15.13 -9.40
N PRO A 66 14.20 -15.49 -9.09
CA PRO A 66 13.12 -14.53 -8.97
C PRO A 66 13.47 -13.41 -8.00
N VAL A 67 13.09 -12.19 -8.36
CA VAL A 67 13.24 -11.01 -7.51
C VAL A 67 11.86 -10.59 -7.01
N HIS A 68 11.81 -10.26 -5.72
CA HIS A 68 10.61 -9.82 -5.05
C HIS A 68 10.72 -8.35 -4.68
N TRP A 69 9.69 -7.57 -4.99
CA TRP A 69 9.48 -6.23 -4.46
C TRP A 69 8.30 -6.23 -3.51
N LEU A 70 8.52 -5.76 -2.29
CA LEU A 70 7.52 -5.71 -1.22
C LEU A 70 7.14 -4.27 -0.94
N SER A 71 5.86 -4.02 -0.66
CA SER A 71 5.40 -2.72 -0.19
C SER A 71 6.14 -2.29 1.06
N GLN A 72 6.51 -1.01 1.16
CA GLN A 72 7.22 -0.43 2.31
C GLN A 72 6.61 -0.73 3.69
N SER A 73 5.32 -1.06 3.76
CA SER A 73 4.65 -1.41 5.01
C SER A 73 3.76 -2.63 4.81
N SER A 74 3.60 -3.40 5.88
CA SER A 74 2.71 -4.55 5.94
C SER A 74 1.25 -4.13 6.12
N ALA A 75 0.33 -5.04 5.84
CA ALA A 75 -1.08 -4.86 6.18
C ALA A 75 -1.26 -4.77 7.70
N GLN A 76 -1.94 -3.72 8.16
CA GLN A 76 -2.14 -3.47 9.59
C GLN A 76 -3.45 -4.03 10.16
N PRO A 77 -4.61 -3.94 9.46
CA PRO A 77 -5.87 -4.43 10.01
C PRO A 77 -5.84 -5.92 10.35
N ASP A 78 -6.39 -6.30 11.50
CA ASP A 78 -6.50 -7.72 11.93
C ASP A 78 -7.27 -8.59 10.93
N SER A 79 -8.22 -8.02 10.19
CA SER A 79 -8.96 -8.70 9.13
C SER A 79 -8.18 -8.88 7.82
N GLY A 80 -6.95 -8.34 7.74
CA GLY A 80 -6.24 -8.17 6.48
C GLY A 80 -6.81 -7.04 5.62
N ILE A 81 -6.22 -6.87 4.43
CA ILE A 81 -6.64 -5.90 3.42
C ILE A 81 -7.04 -6.65 2.15
N THR A 82 -8.32 -6.55 1.77
CA THR A 82 -8.87 -7.23 0.59
C THR A 82 -8.84 -6.32 -0.64
N PHE A 83 -8.10 -6.75 -1.66
CA PHE A 83 -8.24 -6.23 -3.01
C PHE A 83 -9.42 -6.93 -3.69
N THR A 84 -10.32 -6.15 -4.25
CA THR A 84 -11.42 -6.70 -5.06
C THR A 84 -10.86 -7.18 -6.41
N SER A 85 -11.57 -8.09 -7.07
CA SER A 85 -11.15 -8.62 -8.37
C SER A 85 -10.95 -7.49 -9.38
N GLY A 86 -9.83 -7.53 -10.11
CA GLY A 86 -9.52 -6.50 -11.10
C GLY A 86 -8.16 -6.68 -11.77
N GLY A 87 -7.88 -5.79 -12.71
CA GLY A 87 -6.60 -5.72 -13.43
C GLY A 87 -5.58 -4.92 -12.65
N TRP A 88 -4.44 -5.54 -12.36
CA TRP A 88 -3.23 -4.88 -11.90
C TRP A 88 -2.41 -4.46 -13.12
N LEU A 89 -2.06 -3.18 -13.21
CA LEU A 89 -1.17 -2.72 -14.29
C LEU A 89 0.27 -2.76 -13.80
N ILE A 90 1.11 -3.47 -14.53
CA ILE A 90 2.54 -3.61 -14.22
C ILE A 90 3.31 -3.00 -15.37
N ASN A 91 4.22 -2.09 -15.07
CA ASN A 91 5.14 -1.52 -16.03
C ASN A 91 6.57 -1.76 -15.53
N LEU A 92 7.38 -2.47 -16.31
CA LEU A 92 8.79 -2.69 -16.03
C LEU A 92 9.63 -2.10 -17.16
N THR A 93 10.58 -1.23 -16.83
CA THR A 93 11.59 -0.78 -17.78
C THR A 93 12.81 -1.69 -17.66
N LEU A 94 13.08 -2.47 -18.69
CA LEU A 94 14.07 -3.53 -18.68
C LEU A 94 15.40 -3.05 -19.28
N GLN A 95 16.51 -3.62 -18.81
CA GLN A 95 17.88 -3.39 -19.33
C GLN A 95 18.59 -4.73 -19.49
N GLY A 96 19.43 -4.88 -20.50
CA GLY A 96 20.37 -6.03 -20.57
C GLY A 96 19.93 -7.22 -21.41
N GLY A 97 19.32 -7.00 -22.58
CA GLY A 97 19.11 -8.08 -23.57
C GLY A 97 18.19 -9.20 -23.10
N TRP A 98 17.12 -8.82 -22.39
CA TRP A 98 16.11 -9.74 -21.85
C TRP A 98 15.65 -10.74 -22.90
N ALA A 99 15.63 -12.03 -22.54
CA ALA A 99 14.90 -13.02 -23.31
C ALA A 99 13.42 -12.63 -23.42
N THR A 100 12.73 -13.14 -24.45
CA THR A 100 11.34 -12.76 -24.75
C THR A 100 10.33 -13.14 -23.66
N ASP A 101 10.76 -13.93 -22.65
CA ASP A 101 9.88 -14.65 -21.75
C ASP A 101 10.22 -14.30 -20.29
N CYS A 102 9.57 -13.26 -19.76
CA CYS A 102 9.58 -12.91 -18.34
C CYS A 102 8.24 -13.29 -17.70
N THR A 103 8.25 -13.77 -16.47
CA THR A 103 7.04 -14.02 -15.69
C THR A 103 6.89 -12.94 -14.63
N VAL A 104 5.72 -12.30 -14.59
CA VAL A 104 5.35 -11.41 -13.47
C VAL A 104 4.09 -11.87 -12.78
N GLU A 105 4.10 -11.75 -11.45
CA GLU A 105 2.98 -12.13 -10.59
C GLU A 105 2.84 -11.11 -9.47
N VAL A 106 1.60 -10.73 -9.17
CA VAL A 106 1.26 -9.98 -7.97
C VAL A 106 0.78 -10.96 -6.91
N GLY A 107 1.13 -10.72 -5.67
CA GLY A 107 0.80 -11.62 -4.57
C GLY A 107 0.99 -11.01 -3.21
N GLU A 108 0.91 -11.88 -2.23
CA GLU A 108 1.24 -11.64 -0.83
C GLU A 108 2.63 -12.20 -0.54
N TRP A 109 3.42 -11.47 0.23
CA TRP A 109 4.58 -12.03 0.92
C TRP A 109 4.19 -12.36 2.35
N ASP A 110 4.16 -13.65 2.67
CA ASP A 110 3.94 -14.13 4.02
C ASP A 110 5.23 -13.97 4.84
N SER A 111 5.22 -12.99 5.73
CA SER A 111 6.34 -12.64 6.60
C SER A 111 6.71 -13.78 7.55
N SER A 112 5.73 -14.60 7.94
CA SER A 112 5.94 -15.68 8.91
C SER A 112 6.69 -16.87 8.30
N SER A 113 6.37 -17.20 7.05
CA SER A 113 6.99 -18.32 6.33
C SER A 113 8.10 -17.86 5.37
N SER A 114 8.25 -16.56 5.15
CA SER A 114 9.14 -15.98 4.13
C SER A 114 8.85 -16.54 2.73
N THR A 115 7.57 -16.65 2.38
CA THR A 115 7.13 -17.20 1.10
C THR A 115 6.26 -16.23 0.31
N PHE A 116 6.36 -16.32 -1.01
CA PHE A 116 5.49 -15.58 -1.92
C PHE A 116 4.28 -16.43 -2.31
N ILE A 117 3.09 -15.87 -2.12
CA ILE A 117 1.80 -16.48 -2.43
C ILE A 117 1.16 -15.65 -3.54
N PRO A 118 1.06 -16.16 -4.79
CA PRO A 118 0.49 -15.39 -5.90
C PRO A 118 -1.04 -15.22 -5.74
N PHE A 119 -1.56 -14.07 -6.16
CA PHE A 119 -3.00 -13.76 -6.19
C PHE A 119 -3.79 -14.51 -7.28
N SER A 120 -3.11 -15.12 -8.22
CA SER A 120 -3.71 -15.92 -9.28
C SER A 120 -2.74 -17.02 -9.68
N THR A 121 -3.28 -18.16 -10.09
CA THR A 121 -2.50 -19.28 -10.64
C THR A 121 -2.00 -19.01 -12.06
N THR A 122 -2.51 -17.97 -12.73
CA THR A 122 -2.10 -17.60 -14.09
C THR A 122 -1.00 -16.54 -14.01
N ALA A 123 0.24 -16.99 -14.14
CA ALA A 123 1.37 -16.09 -14.33
C ALA A 123 1.33 -15.52 -15.75
N VAL A 124 1.65 -14.23 -15.92
CA VAL A 124 1.66 -13.65 -17.28
C VAL A 124 3.04 -13.76 -17.87
N THR A 125 3.11 -14.34 -19.08
CA THR A 125 4.37 -14.77 -19.74
C THR A 125 4.57 -14.21 -21.16
N SER A 126 3.63 -13.44 -21.72
CA SER A 126 3.67 -13.00 -23.14
C SER A 126 3.51 -11.47 -23.30
N PHE A 127 4.39 -10.81 -24.10
CA PHE A 127 4.47 -9.33 -24.14
C PHE A 127 4.71 -8.71 -25.51
N LYS A 128 4.48 -7.40 -25.57
CA LYS A 128 4.98 -6.48 -26.61
C LYS A 128 6.22 -5.75 -26.09
N PHE A 129 7.39 -6.06 -26.63
CA PHE A 129 8.60 -5.25 -26.37
C PHE A 129 8.56 -4.00 -27.24
N THR A 130 8.31 -2.83 -26.63
CA THR A 130 8.53 -1.54 -27.30
C THR A 130 9.52 -0.74 -26.46
N ASN A 131 10.68 -0.40 -27.03
CA ASN A 131 11.69 0.44 -26.39
C ASN A 131 12.14 -0.03 -24.98
N ASN A 132 12.26 -1.33 -24.76
CA ASN A 132 12.60 -1.95 -23.47
C ASN A 132 11.59 -1.72 -22.34
N VAL A 133 10.37 -1.30 -22.65
CA VAL A 133 9.27 -1.20 -21.69
C VAL A 133 8.40 -2.44 -21.82
N TYR A 134 8.12 -3.04 -20.68
CA TYR A 134 7.24 -4.16 -20.46
C TYR A 134 5.99 -3.64 -19.76
N GLU A 135 4.83 -3.78 -20.38
CA GLU A 135 3.56 -3.37 -19.78
C GLU A 135 2.55 -4.49 -19.91
N VAL A 136 1.90 -4.82 -18.80
CA VAL A 136 0.98 -5.95 -18.73
C VAL A 136 -0.14 -5.66 -17.73
N GLU A 137 -1.33 -6.13 -18.08
CA GLU A 137 -2.46 -6.20 -17.18
C GLU A 137 -2.56 -7.61 -16.60
N TYR A 138 -2.36 -7.73 -15.29
CA TYR A 138 -2.47 -8.97 -14.52
C TYR A 138 -3.83 -9.04 -13.84
N HIS A 139 -4.68 -9.97 -14.27
CA HIS A 139 -6.01 -10.14 -13.69
C HIS A 139 -5.98 -11.11 -12.51
N ALA A 140 -6.38 -10.62 -11.34
CA ALA A 140 -6.53 -11.40 -10.12
C ALA A 140 -7.98 -11.46 -9.66
N GLY A 141 -8.31 -12.51 -8.91
CA GLY A 141 -9.55 -12.61 -8.15
C GLY A 141 -9.61 -11.61 -7.00
N SER A 142 -10.62 -11.74 -6.14
CA SER A 142 -10.62 -11.02 -4.88
C SER A 142 -9.66 -11.71 -3.92
N GLU A 143 -8.65 -10.99 -3.47
CA GLU A 143 -7.56 -11.56 -2.65
C GLU A 143 -7.32 -10.69 -1.41
N THR A 144 -6.96 -11.34 -0.30
CA THR A 144 -6.75 -10.65 0.98
C THR A 144 -5.32 -10.85 1.43
N ILE A 145 -4.61 -9.74 1.64
CA ILE A 145 -3.31 -9.75 2.31
C ILE A 145 -3.57 -9.80 3.81
N ALA A 146 -3.08 -10.84 4.48
CA ALA A 146 -3.24 -11.00 5.91
C ALA A 146 -2.44 -9.94 6.69
N LYS A 147 -2.81 -9.73 7.95
CA LYS A 147 -2.08 -8.84 8.86
C LYS A 147 -0.60 -9.23 8.91
N ASP A 148 0.26 -8.21 9.01
CA ASP A 148 1.72 -8.30 9.08
C ASP A 148 2.41 -8.85 7.81
N ASN A 149 1.63 -9.15 6.77
CA ASN A 149 2.13 -9.55 5.46
C ASN A 149 2.17 -8.36 4.49
N PHE A 150 2.92 -8.52 3.40
CA PHE A 150 3.22 -7.43 2.46
C PHE A 150 2.56 -7.67 1.10
N LEU A 151 2.17 -6.58 0.43
CA LEU A 151 1.90 -6.65 -1.02
C LEU A 151 3.23 -6.90 -1.72
N ALA A 152 3.24 -7.85 -2.65
CA ALA A 152 4.45 -8.27 -3.33
C ALA A 152 4.28 -8.36 -4.85
N LEU A 153 5.32 -7.97 -5.57
CA LEU A 153 5.54 -8.28 -6.98
C LEU A 153 6.69 -9.28 -7.09
N ARG A 154 6.46 -10.38 -7.79
CA ARG A 154 7.52 -11.32 -8.21
C ARG A 154 7.80 -11.12 -9.69
N VAL A 155 9.07 -10.96 -10.02
CA VAL A 155 9.56 -10.94 -11.41
C VAL A 155 10.57 -12.07 -11.56
N SER A 156 10.32 -12.96 -12.52
CA SER A 156 11.20 -14.10 -12.81
C SER A 156 11.58 -14.08 -14.28
N ASN A 157 12.85 -14.27 -14.59
CA ASN A 157 13.26 -14.53 -15.96
C ASN A 157 13.22 -16.03 -16.25
N ASN A 158 12.44 -16.43 -17.26
CA ASN A 158 12.31 -17.84 -17.63
C ASN A 158 13.53 -18.34 -18.43
N THR A 159 14.26 -17.44 -19.09
CA THR A 159 15.47 -17.74 -19.86
C THR A 159 16.55 -16.71 -19.53
N PRO A 160 17.19 -16.84 -18.36
CA PRO A 160 18.09 -15.80 -17.84
C PRO A 160 19.36 -15.66 -18.69
N VAL A 161 19.70 -14.41 -18.99
CA VAL A 161 20.93 -13.96 -19.66
C VAL A 161 21.69 -13.01 -18.71
N ALA A 162 23.02 -13.02 -18.79
CA ALA A 162 23.83 -12.16 -17.91
C ALA A 162 23.56 -10.66 -18.15
N GLY A 163 23.29 -9.92 -17.07
CA GLY A 163 23.14 -8.47 -17.09
C GLY A 163 21.70 -7.95 -17.22
N GLU A 164 20.71 -8.84 -17.13
CA GLU A 164 19.29 -8.48 -17.14
C GLU A 164 18.87 -7.79 -15.85
N LYS A 165 18.38 -6.55 -15.99
CA LYS A 165 18.00 -5.69 -14.88
C LYS A 165 16.63 -5.04 -15.10
N VAL A 166 15.91 -4.82 -14.01
CA VAL A 166 14.75 -3.92 -13.95
C VAL A 166 15.23 -2.54 -13.50
N THR A 167 14.91 -1.53 -14.29
CA THR A 167 15.30 -0.13 -14.05
C THR A 167 14.37 0.50 -13.03
N CYS A 168 14.92 0.97 -11.92
CA CYS A 168 14.17 1.69 -10.89
C CYS A 168 14.31 3.22 -11.03
N THR A 169 15.25 3.69 -11.86
CA THR A 169 15.56 5.11 -12.03
C THR A 169 14.33 5.94 -12.35
N GLY A 170 14.04 6.97 -11.54
CA GLY A 170 12.92 7.87 -11.75
C GLY A 170 11.53 7.23 -11.59
N GLY A 171 11.42 6.04 -10.98
CA GLY A 171 10.13 5.36 -10.80
C GLY A 171 9.48 4.91 -12.12
N VAL A 172 10.30 4.65 -13.15
CA VAL A 172 9.84 4.19 -14.47
C VAL A 172 9.26 2.78 -14.42
N SER A 173 9.72 1.94 -13.49
CA SER A 173 9.11 0.64 -13.20
C SER A 173 8.19 0.73 -12.00
N TRP A 174 6.97 0.22 -12.12
CA TRP A 174 5.91 0.37 -11.14
C TRP A 174 4.84 -0.72 -11.29
N ILE A 175 4.06 -0.88 -10.23
CA ILE A 175 2.79 -1.61 -10.25
C ILE A 175 1.67 -0.67 -9.85
N MET A 176 0.47 -0.93 -10.36
CA MET A 176 -0.73 -0.17 -10.06
C MET A 176 -1.87 -1.12 -9.76
N SER A 177 -2.58 -0.86 -8.67
CA SER A 177 -3.73 -1.66 -8.26
C SER A 177 -4.97 -1.39 -9.11
N PRO A 178 -5.95 -2.31 -9.06
CA PRO A 178 -7.27 -2.09 -9.62
C PRO A 178 -7.92 -0.78 -9.11
N THR A 179 -8.89 -0.25 -9.86
CA THR A 179 -9.58 1.01 -9.53
C THR A 179 -10.39 0.96 -8.23
N SER A 180 -10.56 -0.23 -7.68
CA SER A 180 -11.29 -0.53 -6.44
C SER A 180 -10.32 -0.86 -5.31
N ASP A 181 -9.21 -0.12 -5.24
CA ASP A 181 -8.17 -0.30 -4.22
C ASP A 181 -8.70 0.10 -2.82
N PRO A 182 -8.49 -0.75 -1.80
CA PRO A 182 -9.01 -0.53 -0.44
C PRO A 182 -8.25 0.53 0.37
N GLY A 183 -7.15 1.09 -0.14
CA GLY A 183 -6.33 2.07 0.58
C GLY A 183 -4.97 1.58 1.06
N PHE A 184 -4.25 0.68 0.37
CA PHE A 184 -3.06 0.01 0.95
C PHE A 184 -1.81 0.94 1.13
N PRO A 185 -1.07 0.85 2.25
CA PRO A 185 -1.46 0.22 3.51
C PRO A 185 -2.54 1.07 4.19
N VAL A 186 -3.59 0.41 4.70
CA VAL A 186 -4.67 1.11 5.40
C VAL A 186 -4.17 1.46 6.80
N PRO A 187 -4.11 2.75 7.18
CA PRO A 187 -3.78 3.13 8.56
C PRO A 187 -4.81 2.52 9.51
N GLU A 188 -4.36 2.04 10.67
CA GLU A 188 -5.31 1.54 11.67
C GLU A 188 -6.31 2.63 12.04
N ALA A 189 -7.61 2.32 11.98
CA ALA A 189 -8.68 3.28 12.31
C ALA A 189 -8.48 3.90 13.72
N MET A 190 -7.87 3.13 14.64
CA MET A 190 -7.49 3.58 15.97
C MET A 190 -6.55 4.80 15.94
N THR A 191 -5.59 4.86 15.02
CA THR A 191 -4.65 5.99 14.91
C THR A 191 -5.39 7.28 14.52
N ILE A 192 -6.36 7.19 13.60
CA ILE A 192 -7.18 8.33 13.20
C ILE A 192 -8.08 8.79 14.35
N ILE A 193 -8.70 7.84 15.06
CA ILE A 193 -9.53 8.14 16.24
C ILE A 193 -8.68 8.80 17.32
N LEU A 194 -7.50 8.26 17.62
CA LEU A 194 -6.62 8.76 18.67
C LEU A 194 -6.08 10.15 18.31
N LEU A 195 -5.70 10.36 17.05
CA LEU A 195 -5.28 11.67 16.55
C LEU A 195 -6.42 12.69 16.67
N SER A 196 -7.64 12.30 16.27
CA SER A 196 -8.83 13.15 16.35
C SER A 196 -9.18 13.49 17.81
N ALA A 197 -9.17 12.50 18.70
CA ALA A 197 -9.41 12.68 20.13
C ALA A 197 -8.33 13.57 20.76
N GLY A 198 -7.06 13.38 20.39
CA GLY A 198 -5.93 14.21 20.82
C GLY A 198 -6.10 15.67 20.39
N LEU A 199 -6.48 15.92 19.14
CA LEU A 199 -6.74 17.26 18.62
C LEU A 199 -7.93 17.94 19.30
N LEU A 200 -9.01 17.21 19.55
CA LEU A 200 -10.16 17.72 20.31
C LEU A 200 -9.79 18.06 21.76
N GLY A 201 -9.00 17.21 22.41
CA GLY A 201 -8.47 17.47 23.74
C GLY A 201 -7.60 18.73 23.78
N LEU A 202 -6.71 18.89 22.80
CA LEU A 202 -5.85 20.07 22.67
C LEU A 202 -6.67 21.35 22.44
N GLY A 203 -7.65 21.31 21.55
CA GLY A 203 -8.56 22.42 21.28
C GLY A 203 -9.35 22.84 22.52
N GLY A 204 -9.88 21.87 23.27
CA GLY A 204 -10.58 22.12 24.53
C GLY A 204 -9.70 22.77 25.59
N PHE A 205 -8.46 22.33 25.73
CA PHE A 205 -7.50 22.90 26.68
C PHE A 205 -7.14 24.36 26.34
N VAL A 206 -6.87 24.66 25.07
CA VAL A 206 -6.56 26.04 24.62
C VAL A 206 -7.76 26.96 24.87
N TRP A 207 -8.98 26.51 24.57
CA TRP A 207 -10.20 27.29 24.81
C TRP A 207 -10.43 27.57 26.30
N PHE A 208 -10.25 26.56 27.17
CA PHE A 208 -10.37 26.72 28.62
C PHE A 208 -9.37 27.75 29.17
N LYS A 209 -8.10 27.69 28.72
CA LYS A 209 -7.08 28.68 29.12
C LYS A 209 -7.43 30.10 28.68
N ARG A 210 -7.92 30.29 27.45
CA ARG A 210 -8.32 31.62 26.94
C ARG A 210 -9.48 32.21 27.76
N ARG A 211 -10.49 31.41 28.10
CA ARG A 211 -11.60 31.85 28.98
C ARG A 211 -11.11 32.27 30.35
N LYS A 212 -10.18 31.52 30.94
CA LYS A 212 -9.64 31.84 32.27
C LYS A 212 -8.84 33.15 32.26
N ALA A 213 -8.14 33.46 31.16
CA ALA A 213 -7.43 34.74 30.99
C ALA A 213 -8.40 35.92 30.81
N GLN A 214 -9.48 35.74 30.06
CA GLN A 214 -10.50 36.80 29.86
C GLN A 214 -11.29 37.13 31.12
N ASN A 215 -11.50 36.17 32.01
CA ASN A 215 -12.19 36.39 33.29
C ASN A 215 -11.27 36.97 34.39
N ALA A 216 -9.97 37.15 34.10
CA ALA A 216 -8.99 37.70 35.03
C ALA A 216 -8.67 39.19 34.76
N THR A 217 -9.33 39.80 33.78
CA THR A 217 -9.31 41.22 33.43
C THR A 217 -10.70 41.81 33.62
#